data_AF-A0A518B816-F1
#
_entry.id   AF-A0A518B816-F1
#
_cell.length_a   1.000
_cell.length_b   1.000
_cell.length_c   1.000
_cell.angle_alpha   90.00
_cell.angle_beta   90.00
_cell.angle_gamma   90.00
#
_symmetry.space_group_name_H-M   'P 1'
#
loop_
_entity.id
_entity.type
_entity.pdbx_description
1 polymer ?
#
loop_
_entity_poly.entity_id
_entity_poly.type
_entity_poly.pdbx_seq_one_letter_code
_entity_poly.pdbx_strand_id
1 'polypeptide(L)'
;MSTYRVYSRDTIGDIVMADFKTLKELLDVYEQVGVEEESYTMRLHGEPILDGLVGPMSEGKTIVRYETPEVFISMTEQWASERRNGRKGRR
;
A
#
# COMPACT_ATOMS: atom_id res chain seq x y z
N MET A 1 5.57 -17.51 0.99
CA MET A 1 5.82 -16.57 -0.12
C MET A 1 4.87 -15.40 0.04
N SER A 2 5.39 -14.19 -0.06
CA SER A 2 4.57 -12.98 -0.02
C SER A 2 4.05 -12.67 -1.43
N THR A 3 2.83 -12.17 -1.54
CA THR A 3 2.30 -11.59 -2.78
C THR A 3 2.47 -10.07 -2.67
N TYR A 4 2.90 -9.46 -3.76
CA TYR A 4 3.02 -8.01 -3.84
C TYR A 4 1.74 -7.46 -4.46
N ARG A 5 1.15 -6.46 -3.83
CA ARG A 5 -0.14 -5.92 -4.25
C ARG A 5 -0.04 -4.42 -4.41
N VAL A 6 -0.38 -3.92 -5.57
CA VAL A 6 -0.41 -2.49 -5.86
C VAL A 6 -1.85 -2.05 -6.04
N TYR A 7 -2.27 -1.05 -5.26
CA TYR A 7 -3.55 -0.37 -5.46
C TYR A 7 -3.34 0.94 -6.23
N SER A 8 -4.07 1.11 -7.33
CA SER A 8 -4.04 2.30 -8.16
C SER A 8 -5.45 2.74 -8.52
N ARG A 9 -5.59 3.89 -9.18
CA ARG A 9 -6.84 4.26 -9.84
C ARG A 9 -6.81 3.83 -11.30
N ASP A 10 -7.95 3.35 -11.78
CA ASP A 10 -8.17 3.18 -13.20
C ASP A 10 -8.50 4.53 -13.89
N THR A 11 -8.78 4.49 -15.19
CA THR A 11 -9.12 5.68 -15.97
C THR A 11 -10.45 6.34 -15.57
N ILE A 12 -11.33 5.60 -14.89
CA ILE A 12 -12.64 6.08 -14.42
C ILE A 12 -12.52 6.63 -13.00
N GLY A 13 -11.41 6.34 -12.31
CA GLY A 13 -11.08 6.79 -10.97
C GLY A 13 -11.40 5.76 -9.89
N ASP A 14 -11.81 4.54 -10.26
CA ASP A 14 -12.08 3.45 -9.32
C ASP A 14 -10.77 2.83 -8.84
N ILE A 15 -10.76 2.36 -7.57
CA ILE A 15 -9.59 1.68 -7.01
C ILE A 15 -9.51 0.28 -7.59
N VAL A 16 -8.41 0.01 -8.28
CA VAL A 16 -8.06 -1.30 -8.84
C VAL A 16 -6.83 -1.86 -8.15
N MET A 17 -6.65 -3.18 -8.27
CA MET A 17 -5.62 -3.93 -7.58
C MET A 17 -4.86 -4.81 -8.57
N ALA A 18 -3.54 -4.74 -8.55
CA ALA A 18 -2.63 -5.59 -9.31
C ALA A 18 -1.79 -6.45 -8.36
N ASP A 19 -1.86 -7.77 -8.52
CA ASP A 19 -1.11 -8.74 -7.73
C ASP A 19 0.08 -9.30 -8.53
N PHE A 20 1.27 -9.24 -7.94
CA PHE A 20 2.51 -9.81 -8.46
C PHE A 20 2.94 -10.96 -7.54
N LYS A 21 3.27 -12.12 -8.13
CA LYS A 21 3.61 -13.33 -7.37
C LYS A 21 5.07 -13.36 -6.94
N THR A 22 5.92 -12.59 -7.62
CA THR A 22 7.34 -12.49 -7.31
C THR A 22 7.80 -11.04 -7.28
N LEU A 23 8.87 -10.78 -6.54
CA LEU A 23 9.51 -9.47 -6.51
C LEU A 23 10.01 -9.05 -7.90
N LYS A 24 10.49 -10.02 -8.69
CA LYS A 24 10.95 -9.75 -10.06
C LYS A 24 9.83 -9.19 -10.94
N GLU A 25 8.65 -9.80 -10.92
CA GLU A 25 7.49 -9.31 -11.68
C GLU A 25 7.09 -7.88 -11.28
N LEU A 26 7.23 -7.54 -10.00
CA LEU A 26 6.97 -6.19 -9.51
C LEU A 26 8.03 -5.19 -10.02
N LEU A 27 9.30 -5.56 -9.97
CA LEU A 27 10.43 -4.72 -10.41
C LEU A 27 10.54 -4.59 -11.94
N ASP A 28 9.88 -5.48 -12.70
CA ASP A 28 9.74 -5.33 -14.15
C ASP A 28 8.79 -4.16 -14.51
N VAL A 29 7.95 -3.71 -13.56
CA VAL A 29 6.95 -2.64 -13.75
C VAL A 29 7.32 -1.36 -13.01
N TYR A 30 7.89 -1.47 -11.81
CA TYR A 30 8.21 -0.33 -10.95
C TYR A 30 9.71 -0.25 -10.66
N GLU A 31 10.26 0.96 -10.74
CA GLU A 31 11.65 1.21 -10.41
C GLU A 31 11.86 1.21 -8.90
N GLN A 32 12.88 0.49 -8.43
CA GLN A 32 13.28 0.55 -7.04
C GLN A 32 14.18 1.76 -6.78
N VAL A 33 13.77 2.61 -5.84
CA VAL A 33 14.52 3.82 -5.43
C VAL A 33 15.16 3.67 -4.05
N GLY A 34 14.81 2.63 -3.31
CA GLY A 34 15.37 2.38 -1.98
C GLY A 34 15.00 1.02 -1.41
N VAL A 35 15.31 0.84 -0.14
CA VAL A 35 15.01 -0.36 0.65
C VAL A 35 14.47 0.10 1.99
N GLU A 36 13.44 -0.59 2.47
CA GLU A 36 12.90 -0.35 3.81
C GLU A 36 13.84 -0.94 4.87
N GLU A 37 14.55 -0.09 5.62
CA GLU A 37 15.50 -0.51 6.65
C GLU A 37 14.97 -0.37 8.08
N GLU A 38 14.00 0.53 8.34
CA GLU A 38 13.60 0.94 9.70
C GLU A 38 12.20 0.45 10.11
N SER A 39 11.78 -0.73 9.64
CA SER A 39 10.47 -1.29 9.96
C SER A 39 10.45 -2.10 11.26
N TYR A 40 9.52 -1.78 12.17
CA TYR A 40 9.20 -2.60 13.37
C TYR A 40 8.72 -4.01 13.02
N THR A 41 8.18 -4.19 11.82
CA THR A 41 7.78 -5.49 11.31
C THR A 41 8.92 -6.06 10.48
N MET A 42 9.61 -7.08 11.00
CA MET A 42 10.74 -7.78 10.35
C MET A 42 10.41 -8.33 8.94
N ARG A 43 9.13 -8.30 8.55
CA ARG A 43 8.59 -8.78 7.27
C ARG A 43 8.59 -7.71 6.18
N LEU A 44 8.74 -6.44 6.54
CA LEU A 44 8.87 -5.32 5.60
C LEU A 44 10.32 -4.87 5.46
N HIS A 45 11.16 -5.18 6.45
CA HIS A 45 12.59 -4.92 6.36
C HIS A 45 13.20 -5.63 5.15
N GLY A 46 13.87 -4.88 4.29
CA GLY A 46 14.45 -5.38 3.04
C GLY A 46 13.51 -5.36 1.84
N GLU A 47 12.23 -5.03 2.01
CA GLU A 47 11.31 -4.85 0.88
C GLU A 47 11.63 -3.53 0.14
N PRO A 48 11.42 -3.46 -1.18
CA PRO A 48 11.83 -2.29 -1.97
C PRO A 48 10.93 -1.08 -1.71
N ILE A 49 11.54 0.10 -1.69
CA ILE A 49 10.81 1.36 -1.87
C ILE A 49 10.77 1.62 -3.37
N LEU A 50 9.58 1.82 -3.93
CA LEU A 50 9.34 1.90 -5.36
C LEU A 50 8.96 3.32 -5.77
N ASP A 51 9.47 3.78 -6.92
CA ASP A 51 9.13 5.10 -7.46
C ASP A 51 7.63 5.21 -7.74
N GLY A 52 7.05 6.37 -7.40
CA GLY A 52 5.64 6.64 -7.61
C GLY A 52 4.66 5.82 -6.76
N LEU A 53 5.14 5.03 -5.79
CA LEU A 53 4.31 4.22 -4.90
C LEU A 53 4.57 4.55 -3.42
N VAL A 54 3.51 4.45 -2.63
CA VAL A 54 3.53 4.54 -1.16
C VAL A 54 3.55 3.12 -0.59
N GLY A 55 4.55 2.82 0.23
CA GLY A 55 4.80 1.52 0.82
C GLY A 55 6.29 1.33 1.14
N PRO A 56 6.73 0.12 1.52
CA PRO A 56 5.96 -1.12 1.66
C PRO A 56 5.09 -1.16 2.93
N MET A 57 3.88 -1.72 2.82
CA MET A 57 2.97 -1.90 3.97
C MET A 57 2.56 -3.37 4.12
N SER A 58 2.43 -3.85 5.36
CA SER A 58 1.96 -5.22 5.59
C SER A 58 0.43 -5.28 5.51
N GLU A 59 -0.10 -6.05 4.57
CA GLU A 59 -1.51 -6.41 4.51
C GLU A 59 -1.70 -7.87 4.95
N GLY A 60 -2.21 -8.05 6.18
CA GLY A 60 -2.36 -9.37 6.77
C GLY A 60 -1.03 -10.12 6.91
N LYS A 61 -1.07 -11.44 6.69
CA LYS A 61 0.09 -12.32 6.89
C LYS A 61 0.91 -12.59 5.64
N THR A 62 0.49 -12.23 4.45
CA THR A 62 1.20 -12.70 3.23
C THR A 62 1.28 -11.65 2.15
N ILE A 63 0.80 -10.44 2.39
CA ILE A 63 0.71 -9.42 1.34
C ILE A 63 1.60 -8.24 1.73
N VAL A 64 2.50 -7.87 0.81
CA VAL A 64 3.22 -6.61 0.85
C VAL A 64 2.48 -5.66 -0.08
N ARG A 65 1.90 -4.62 0.50
CA ARG A 65 1.03 -3.67 -0.16
C ARG A 65 1.79 -2.41 -0.53
N TYR A 66 1.51 -1.93 -1.72
CA TYR A 66 1.84 -0.61 -2.21
C TYR A 66 0.58 0.07 -2.73
N GLU A 67 0.60 1.39 -2.75
CA GLU A 67 -0.53 2.21 -3.19
C GLU A 67 0.02 3.37 -4.01
N THR A 68 -0.68 3.79 -5.06
CA THR A 68 -0.39 5.11 -5.65
C THR A 68 -0.70 6.22 -4.64
N PRO A 69 -0.02 7.38 -4.71
CA PRO A 69 -0.26 8.50 -3.79
C PRO A 69 -1.74 8.91 -3.72
N GLU A 70 -2.44 8.89 -4.86
CA GLU A 70 -3.85 9.24 -4.96
C GLU A 70 -4.75 8.29 -4.15
N VAL A 71 -4.49 6.98 -4.25
CA VAL A 71 -5.21 5.96 -3.47
C VAL A 71 -4.93 6.16 -1.99
N PHE A 72 -3.65 6.27 -1.61
CA PHE A 72 -3.24 6.45 -0.22
C PHE A 72 -3.91 7.66 0.45
N ILE A 73 -3.91 8.81 -0.24
CA ILE A 73 -4.55 10.03 0.25
C ILE A 73 -6.06 9.78 0.43
N SER A 74 -6.74 9.27 -0.60
CA SER A 74 -8.20 9.08 -0.55
C SER A 74 -8.63 8.10 0.55
N MET A 75 -7.88 7.01 0.76
CA MET A 75 -8.13 6.05 1.84
C MET A 75 -7.88 6.67 3.22
N THR A 76 -6.81 7.47 3.35
CA THR A 76 -6.49 8.17 4.60
C THR A 76 -7.57 9.20 4.96
N GLU A 77 -8.06 9.96 3.98
CA GLU A 77 -9.15 10.93 4.15
C GLU A 77 -10.48 10.27 4.53
N GLN A 78 -10.81 9.14 3.88
CA GLN A 78 -12.00 8.36 4.21
C GLN A 78 -11.92 7.87 5.66
N TRP A 79 -10.80 7.27 6.05
CA TRP A 79 -10.59 6.79 7.42
C TRP A 79 -10.67 7.92 8.46
N ALA A 80 -10.10 9.09 8.16
CA ALA A 80 -10.20 10.27 9.01
C ALA A 80 -11.66 10.74 9.17
N SER A 81 -12.44 10.70 8.09
CA SER A 81 -13.85 11.09 8.08
C SER A 81 -14.74 10.10 8.86
N GLU A 82 -14.51 8.80 8.71
CA GLU A 82 -15.21 7.76 9.49
C GLU A 82 -14.97 7.92 10.99
N ARG A 83 -13.72 8.22 11.40
CA ARG A 83 -13.39 8.51 12.80
C ARG A 83 -14.10 9.74 13.36
N ARG A 84 -14.33 10.77 12.54
CA ARG A 84 -15.06 11.97 12.95
C ARG A 84 -16.55 11.66 13.19
N ASN A 85 -17.14 10.79 12.38
CA ASN A 85 -18.55 10.42 12.50
C ASN A 85 -18.82 9.46 13.68
N GLY A 86 -17.84 8.62 14.06
CA GLY A 86 -17.94 7.71 15.21
C GLY A 86 -17.93 8.36 16.60
N ARG A 87 -17.63 9.65 16.72
CA ARG A 87 -17.70 10.39 18.01
C ARG A 87 -19.12 10.87 18.37
N LYS A 88 -20.12 10.60 17.54
CA LYS A 88 -21.52 10.96 17.82
C LYS A 88 -22.19 9.87 18.66
N GLY A 89 -21.96 9.90 19.98
CA GLY A 89 -22.84 9.27 20.97
C GLY A 89 -22.31 8.02 21.68
N ARG A 90 -21.60 8.22 22.79
CA ARG A 90 -21.89 7.49 24.04
C ARG A 90 -22.15 8.57 25.09
N ARG A 91 -23.39 9.05 25.15
CA ARG A 91 -23.93 9.80 26.28
C ARG A 91 -24.84 8.86 27.04
#